data_AF-A0A1T3P5P3-F1
#
_entry.id   AF-A0A1T3P5P3-F1
#
_cell.length_a   1.000
_cell.length_b   1.000
_cell.length_c   1.000
_cell.angle_alpha   90.00
_cell.angle_beta   90.00
_cell.angle_gamma   90.00
#
_symmetry.space_group_name_H-M   'P 1'
#
loop_
_entity.id
_entity.type
_entity.pdbx_description
1 polymer ?
#
loop_
_entity_poly.entity_id
_entity_poly.type
_entity_poly.pdbx_seq_one_letter_code
_entity_poly.pdbx_strand_id
1 'polypeptide(L)'
;MTTLVFVHGTGVRDVTDSAAVRTITARVAARLPGVRVEPVDWGAAFGVEVSPELRTLIGIADPAECGPAAEVDPEEAELRLWAVLERHPRHELREVAAGVAPGGRRTEAAEDLRWAVEHDVVGIDLAAVLPGVPPEWPDVFAAAARDVADSAEFTGAVEALAAGADYDVIGRAVVAGFEQALAARPGAPSAWSPEWRDTLVAAVRDACGGTTAGGTWVGRTFKSGLMYASWPLQNTLRGGTLGNSVPAIGDILHYQAHGATLRAYLAARIARIEGPVVLLAHSLGGIASFETLAEAAGPDTPERRRHPLPGVRALITVGSQIGYLGAVGALATHPAQAEPPSRLSIPWTNVWNARDWLSFRAAPVFGTAVRDVEVRVRRPFPRSHGAYWRCPRLYDEIARAVEGAR
;
A
#
# COMPACT_ATOMS: atom_id res chain seq x y z
N MET A 1 -23.66 5.11 -36.64
CA MET A 1 -22.57 5.75 -35.88
C MET A 1 -22.17 4.79 -34.77
N THR A 2 -20.87 4.55 -34.53
CA THR A 2 -20.43 3.66 -33.44
C THR A 2 -20.24 4.48 -32.15
N THR A 3 -20.68 3.93 -31.02
CA THR A 3 -20.52 4.57 -29.71
C THR A 3 -19.50 3.81 -28.87
N LEU A 4 -18.47 4.51 -28.42
CA LEU A 4 -17.49 4.03 -27.44
C LEU A 4 -17.99 4.40 -26.04
N VAL A 5 -18.51 3.44 -25.30
CA VAL A 5 -19.00 3.65 -23.93
C VAL A 5 -17.82 3.51 -22.97
N PHE A 6 -17.51 4.58 -22.25
CA PHE A 6 -16.41 4.59 -21.28
C PHE A 6 -16.93 4.34 -19.86
N VAL A 7 -16.54 3.21 -19.27
CA VAL A 7 -16.88 2.83 -17.89
C VAL A 7 -15.63 2.96 -17.02
N HIS A 8 -15.62 3.93 -16.12
CA HIS A 8 -14.46 4.23 -15.27
C HIS A 8 -14.34 3.29 -14.07
N GLY A 9 -13.17 3.32 -13.42
CA GLY A 9 -12.87 2.62 -12.16
C GLY A 9 -13.37 3.36 -10.92
N THR A 10 -12.79 3.08 -9.76
CA THR A 10 -13.25 3.62 -8.48
C THR A 10 -12.80 5.04 -8.19
N GLY A 11 -13.39 5.68 -7.17
CA GLY A 11 -12.97 6.97 -6.64
C GLY A 11 -13.19 8.17 -7.58
N VAL A 12 -13.82 7.96 -8.74
CA VAL A 12 -14.23 9.04 -9.64
C VAL A 12 -15.68 9.37 -9.35
N ARG A 13 -15.93 10.66 -9.10
CA ARG A 13 -17.25 11.28 -9.02
C ARG A 13 -17.26 12.34 -10.12
N ASP A 14 -18.31 12.40 -10.92
CA ASP A 14 -18.38 13.18 -12.16
C ASP A 14 -17.28 12.83 -13.18
N VAL A 15 -17.46 11.69 -13.83
CA VAL A 15 -16.54 11.24 -14.88
C VAL A 15 -16.62 12.11 -16.14
N THR A 16 -17.75 12.76 -16.38
CA THR A 16 -18.03 13.48 -17.63
C THR A 16 -17.05 14.62 -17.82
N ASP A 17 -16.73 15.34 -16.74
CA ASP A 17 -15.76 16.42 -16.72
C ASP A 17 -14.34 15.99 -16.32
N SER A 18 -14.04 14.69 -16.38
CA SER A 18 -12.70 14.19 -16.07
C SER A 18 -11.68 14.46 -17.17
N ALA A 19 -10.41 14.67 -16.77
CA ALA A 19 -9.30 14.81 -17.71
C ALA A 19 -9.10 13.54 -18.58
N ALA A 20 -9.48 12.37 -18.05
CA ALA A 20 -9.43 11.11 -18.79
C ALA A 20 -10.42 11.12 -19.96
N VAL A 21 -11.69 11.45 -19.72
CA VAL A 21 -12.72 11.53 -20.78
C VAL A 21 -12.36 12.56 -21.83
N ARG A 22 -11.87 13.75 -21.44
CA ARG A 22 -11.38 14.75 -22.42
C ARG A 22 -10.26 14.20 -23.29
N THR A 23 -9.29 13.52 -22.67
CA THR A 23 -8.15 12.92 -23.39
C THR A 23 -8.59 11.81 -24.35
N ILE A 24 -9.48 10.92 -23.89
CA ILE A 24 -10.02 9.82 -24.69
C ILE A 24 -10.82 10.40 -25.87
N THR A 25 -11.74 11.32 -25.61
CA THR A 25 -12.59 11.96 -26.63
C THR A 25 -11.75 12.63 -27.71
N ALA A 26 -10.76 13.45 -27.31
CA ALA A 26 -9.89 14.14 -28.27
C ALA A 26 -9.10 13.17 -29.16
N ARG A 27 -8.52 12.11 -28.60
CA ARG A 27 -7.75 11.13 -29.38
C ARG A 27 -8.60 10.20 -30.22
N VAL A 28 -9.80 9.84 -29.75
CA VAL A 28 -10.76 9.08 -30.54
C VAL A 28 -11.24 9.93 -31.72
N ALA A 29 -11.63 11.19 -31.50
CA ALA A 29 -12.05 12.08 -32.58
C ALA A 29 -10.96 12.30 -33.64
N ALA A 30 -9.69 12.41 -33.21
CA ALA A 30 -8.55 12.58 -34.12
C ALA A 30 -8.27 11.34 -34.98
N ARG A 31 -8.58 10.13 -34.48
CA ARG A 31 -8.22 8.87 -35.14
C ARG A 31 -9.39 8.18 -35.84
N LEU A 32 -10.59 8.32 -35.29
CA LEU A 32 -11.81 7.62 -35.69
C LEU A 32 -12.94 8.66 -35.84
N PRO A 33 -12.91 9.47 -36.91
CA PRO A 33 -13.95 10.46 -37.15
C PRO A 33 -15.31 9.76 -37.27
N GLY A 34 -16.29 10.22 -36.49
CA GLY A 34 -17.63 9.61 -36.44
C GLY A 34 -17.84 8.58 -35.33
N VAL A 35 -16.87 8.34 -34.45
CA VAL A 35 -17.10 7.61 -33.19
C VAL A 35 -17.45 8.59 -32.08
N ARG A 36 -18.57 8.34 -31.39
CA ARG A 36 -18.98 9.11 -30.21
C ARG A 36 -18.42 8.45 -28.96
N VAL A 37 -17.84 9.22 -28.04
CA VAL A 37 -17.48 8.73 -26.70
C VAL A 37 -18.61 9.08 -25.74
N GLU A 38 -19.14 8.09 -25.02
CA GLU A 38 -20.18 8.28 -24.00
C GLU A 38 -19.67 7.76 -22.65
N PRO A 39 -19.31 8.65 -21.70
CA PRO A 39 -18.90 8.23 -20.37
C PRO A 39 -20.09 7.80 -19.52
N VAL A 40 -19.88 6.83 -18.63
CA VAL A 40 -20.89 6.34 -17.69
C VAL A 40 -20.56 6.79 -16.28
N ASP A 41 -21.34 7.73 -15.77
CA ASP A 41 -21.21 8.21 -14.39
C ASP A 41 -21.99 7.31 -13.43
N TRP A 42 -21.29 6.33 -12.87
CA TRP A 42 -21.88 5.42 -11.89
C TRP A 42 -21.42 5.73 -10.46
N GLY A 43 -20.27 6.41 -10.30
CA GLY A 43 -19.61 6.59 -9.01
C GLY A 43 -20.44 7.39 -8.00
N ALA A 44 -21.20 8.38 -8.46
CA ALA A 44 -22.07 9.18 -7.60
C ALA A 44 -23.29 8.39 -7.07
N ALA A 45 -23.81 7.43 -7.85
CA ALA A 45 -25.04 6.70 -7.51
C ALA A 45 -24.78 5.37 -6.79
N PHE A 46 -23.65 4.71 -7.08
CA PHE A 46 -23.35 3.36 -6.58
C PHE A 46 -22.00 3.23 -5.88
N GLY A 47 -21.21 4.30 -5.85
CA GLY A 47 -19.96 4.33 -5.11
C GLY A 47 -20.18 4.54 -3.61
N VAL A 48 -19.18 4.19 -2.81
CA VAL A 48 -19.15 4.46 -1.38
C VAL A 48 -18.76 5.92 -1.16
N GLU A 49 -19.60 6.66 -0.47
CA GLU A 49 -19.26 7.98 0.05
C GLU A 49 -18.59 7.83 1.42
N VAL A 50 -17.39 8.41 1.56
CA VAL A 50 -16.69 8.44 2.84
C VAL A 50 -17.06 9.74 3.54
N SER A 51 -18.24 9.76 4.17
CA SER A 51 -18.73 10.92 4.91
C SER A 51 -17.88 11.17 6.17
N PRO A 52 -17.89 12.39 6.73
CA PRO A 52 -17.25 12.69 8.00
C PRO A 52 -17.69 11.73 9.12
N GLU A 53 -18.97 11.37 9.17
CA GLU A 53 -19.51 10.44 10.16
C GLU A 53 -18.94 9.04 9.98
N LEU A 54 -18.80 8.56 8.73
CA LEU A 54 -18.18 7.27 8.46
C LEU A 54 -16.70 7.28 8.88
N ARG A 55 -15.98 8.38 8.63
CA ARG A 55 -14.58 8.56 9.08
C ARG A 55 -14.47 8.47 10.60
N THR A 56 -15.33 9.18 11.33
CA THR A 56 -15.39 9.11 12.79
C THR A 56 -15.71 7.70 13.26
N LEU A 57 -16.72 7.05 12.67
CA LEU A 57 -17.16 5.70 13.04
C LEU A 57 -16.02 4.66 12.93
N ILE A 58 -15.16 4.78 11.91
CA ILE A 58 -14.07 3.84 11.65
C ILE A 58 -12.69 4.37 12.09
N GLY A 59 -12.66 5.47 12.85
CA GLY A 59 -11.44 6.03 13.43
C GLY A 59 -10.41 6.54 12.41
N ILE A 60 -10.85 7.09 11.28
CA ILE A 60 -9.98 7.75 10.30
C ILE A 60 -9.98 9.26 10.60
N ALA A 61 -8.84 9.79 11.04
CA ALA A 61 -8.66 11.23 11.26
C ALA A 61 -8.80 12.02 9.96
N ASP A 62 -9.37 13.23 10.03
CA ASP A 62 -9.42 14.11 8.87
C ASP A 62 -8.00 14.65 8.57
N PRO A 63 -7.52 14.57 7.31
CA PRO A 63 -6.26 15.20 6.92
C PRO A 63 -6.20 16.71 7.23
N ALA A 64 -7.33 17.40 7.28
CA ALA A 64 -7.43 18.82 7.64
C ALA A 64 -7.43 19.07 9.16
N GLU A 65 -7.75 18.06 9.97
CA GLU A 65 -7.62 18.11 11.44
C GLU A 65 -6.18 17.88 11.90
N CYS A 66 -5.30 17.40 11.02
CA CYS A 66 -3.85 17.41 11.23
C CYS A 66 -3.32 18.85 11.11
N GLY A 67 -3.54 19.65 12.15
CA GLY A 67 -2.96 20.98 12.29
C GLY A 67 -1.42 20.94 12.27
N PRO A 68 -0.75 22.10 12.11
CA PRO A 68 0.71 22.17 12.14
C PRO A 68 1.20 21.63 13.48
N ALA A 69 2.02 20.58 13.43
CA ALA A 69 2.73 19.97 14.56
C ALA A 69 2.00 20.12 15.90
N ALA A 70 0.82 19.48 16.03
CA ALA A 70 0.28 19.20 17.35
C ALA A 70 1.38 18.53 18.19
N GLU A 71 1.52 18.96 19.44
CA GLU A 71 2.42 18.36 20.43
C GLU A 71 2.26 16.84 20.34
N VAL A 72 3.29 16.16 19.85
CA VAL A 72 3.24 14.71 19.66
C VAL A 72 3.11 14.10 21.04
N ASP A 73 2.05 13.31 21.24
CA ASP A 73 1.89 12.49 22.44
C ASP A 73 3.21 11.72 22.69
N PRO A 74 3.84 11.87 23.86
CA PRO A 74 5.09 11.20 24.19
C PRO A 74 5.08 9.68 23.94
N GLU A 75 3.95 9.01 24.19
CA GLU A 75 3.80 7.57 23.92
C GLU A 75 3.85 7.26 22.42
N GLU A 76 3.21 8.09 21.61
CA GLU A 76 3.19 7.94 20.16
C GLU A 76 4.55 8.26 19.53
N ALA A 77 5.27 9.22 20.10
CA ALA A 77 6.66 9.53 19.77
C ALA A 77 7.59 8.32 20.00
N GLU A 78 7.42 7.66 21.14
CA GLU A 78 8.19 6.45 21.50
C GLU A 78 7.88 5.27 20.58
N LEU A 79 6.61 4.99 20.30
CA LEU A 79 6.21 3.93 19.37
C LEU A 79 6.88 4.08 17.98
N ARG A 80 6.96 5.31 17.47
CA ARG A 80 7.56 5.58 16.16
C ARG A 80 9.07 5.44 16.16
N LEU A 81 9.73 5.82 17.25
CA LEU A 81 11.15 5.58 17.41
C LEU A 81 11.45 4.08 17.28
N TRP A 82 10.68 3.24 17.98
CA TRP A 82 10.80 1.79 17.88
C TRP A 82 10.56 1.26 16.46
N ALA A 83 9.58 1.79 15.72
CA ALA A 83 9.36 1.40 14.32
C ALA A 83 10.54 1.73 13.37
N VAL A 84 11.40 2.70 13.73
CA VAL A 84 12.67 2.94 13.02
C VAL A 84 13.73 1.94 13.48
N LEU A 85 13.87 1.76 14.78
CA LEU A 85 14.88 0.89 15.39
C LEU A 85 14.72 -0.59 15.00
N GLU A 86 13.49 -1.10 14.87
CA GLU A 86 13.21 -2.46 14.39
C GLU A 86 13.86 -2.77 13.02
N ARG A 87 14.01 -1.75 12.17
CA ARG A 87 14.67 -1.85 10.86
C ARG A 87 16.13 -1.42 10.89
N HIS A 88 16.44 -0.44 11.73
CA HIS A 88 17.74 0.19 11.83
C HIS A 88 18.16 0.34 13.30
N PRO A 89 18.59 -0.76 13.96
CA PRO A 89 18.85 -0.76 15.41
C PRO A 89 19.82 0.33 15.88
N ARG A 90 20.81 0.67 15.04
CA ARG A 90 21.87 1.64 15.37
C ARG A 90 21.55 3.08 14.93
N HIS A 91 20.30 3.38 14.58
CA HIS A 91 19.95 4.68 14.01
C HIS A 91 20.25 5.84 14.96
N GLU A 92 19.85 5.76 16.23
CA GLU A 92 20.12 6.81 17.20
C GLU A 92 21.62 7.00 17.44
N LEU A 93 22.40 5.92 17.52
CA LEU A 93 23.86 5.99 17.63
C LEU A 93 24.48 6.74 16.45
N ARG A 94 24.01 6.49 15.22
CA ARG A 94 24.49 7.20 14.03
C ARG A 94 24.20 8.69 14.09
N GLU A 95 23.00 9.06 14.51
CA GLU A 95 22.60 10.47 14.61
C GLU A 95 23.41 11.18 15.71
N VAL A 96 23.66 10.51 16.85
CA VAL A 96 24.51 11.06 17.92
C VAL A 96 25.92 11.27 17.39
N ALA A 97 26.49 10.27 16.70
CA ALA A 97 27.81 10.38 16.09
C ALA A 97 27.90 11.51 15.05
N ALA A 98 26.84 11.75 14.27
CA ALA A 98 26.78 12.82 13.27
C ALA A 98 26.68 14.23 13.89
N GLY A 99 26.09 14.35 15.09
CA GLY A 99 25.98 15.60 15.83
C GLY A 99 27.28 16.07 16.48
N VAL A 100 28.32 15.22 16.52
CA VAL A 100 29.61 15.51 17.18
C VAL A 100 30.63 15.99 16.15
N ALA A 101 31.33 17.08 16.44
CA ALA A 101 32.43 17.55 15.60
C ALA A 101 33.62 16.56 15.68
N PRO A 102 34.20 16.13 14.55
CA PRO A 102 35.36 15.24 14.57
C PRO A 102 36.57 15.93 15.22
N GLY A 103 37.16 15.31 16.25
CA GLY A 103 38.41 15.78 16.88
C GLY A 103 38.43 15.86 18.41
N GLY A 104 37.41 15.35 19.11
CA GLY A 104 37.43 15.26 20.58
C GLY A 104 38.53 14.33 21.12
N ARG A 105 39.12 14.69 22.26
CA ARG A 105 40.12 13.86 22.97
C ARG A 105 39.37 12.70 23.65
N ARG A 106 39.93 11.49 23.59
CA ARG A 106 39.39 10.34 24.33
C ARG A 106 39.31 10.64 25.83
N THR A 107 38.16 10.39 26.43
CA THR A 107 37.91 10.61 27.85
C THR A 107 37.91 9.28 28.63
N GLU A 108 38.32 9.32 29.89
CA GLU A 108 38.26 8.15 30.79
C GLU A 108 36.82 7.62 30.89
N ALA A 109 35.83 8.51 31.01
CA ALA A 109 34.42 8.15 31.00
C ALA A 109 33.95 7.43 29.72
N ALA A 110 34.50 7.78 28.55
CA ALA A 110 34.20 7.08 27.32
C ALA A 110 34.90 5.72 27.22
N GLU A 111 36.08 5.56 27.81
CA GLU A 111 36.76 4.25 27.92
C GLU A 111 36.01 3.34 28.89
N ASP A 112 35.55 3.86 30.03
CA ASP A 112 34.70 3.14 30.98
C ASP A 112 33.38 2.69 30.33
N LEU A 113 32.74 3.57 29.55
CA LEU A 113 31.51 3.23 28.83
C LEU A 113 31.74 2.17 27.75
N ARG A 114 32.86 2.22 27.02
CA ARG A 114 33.24 1.14 26.08
C ARG A 114 33.39 -0.18 26.83
N TRP A 115 34.11 -0.16 27.94
CA TRP A 115 34.33 -1.35 28.74
C TRP A 115 33.01 -1.95 29.24
N ALA A 116 32.11 -1.10 29.76
CA ALA A 116 30.78 -1.52 30.22
C ALA A 116 29.94 -2.15 29.10
N VAL A 117 29.96 -1.59 27.88
CA VAL A 117 29.24 -2.18 26.75
C VAL A 117 29.87 -3.50 26.29
N GLU A 118 31.20 -3.58 26.25
CA GLU A 118 31.94 -4.77 25.83
C GLU A 118 31.84 -5.94 26.83
N HIS A 119 31.70 -5.64 28.13
CA HIS A 119 31.78 -6.63 29.20
C HIS A 119 30.47 -6.74 29.97
N ASP A 120 30.00 -5.67 30.60
CA ASP A 120 28.84 -5.70 31.49
C ASP A 120 27.54 -5.94 30.72
N VAL A 121 27.32 -5.22 29.61
CA VAL A 121 26.12 -5.39 28.76
C VAL A 121 26.11 -6.76 28.10
N VAL A 122 27.25 -7.21 27.56
CA VAL A 122 27.40 -8.55 26.98
C VAL A 122 27.20 -9.65 28.03
N GLY A 123 27.55 -9.37 29.28
CA GLY A 123 27.48 -10.27 30.42
C GLY A 123 26.14 -10.26 31.18
N ILE A 124 25.13 -9.50 30.72
CA ILE A 124 23.81 -9.49 31.36
C ILE A 124 23.23 -10.91 31.40
N ASP A 125 22.86 -11.37 32.59
CA ASP A 125 22.13 -12.62 32.78
C ASP A 125 20.68 -12.44 32.32
N LEU A 126 20.45 -12.71 31.03
CA LEU A 126 19.15 -12.53 30.40
C LEU A 126 18.05 -13.37 31.07
N ALA A 127 18.38 -14.56 31.59
CA ALA A 127 17.41 -15.43 32.26
C ALA A 127 17.00 -14.88 33.63
N ALA A 128 17.88 -14.14 34.30
CA ALA A 128 17.55 -13.41 35.52
C ALA A 128 16.71 -12.16 35.24
N VAL A 129 17.00 -11.43 34.16
CA VAL A 129 16.25 -10.23 33.76
C VAL A 129 14.87 -10.59 33.23
N LEU A 130 14.77 -11.63 32.41
CA LEU A 130 13.53 -12.12 31.81
C LEU A 130 13.33 -13.61 32.14
N PRO A 131 12.66 -13.94 33.26
CA PRO A 131 12.41 -15.32 33.64
C PRO A 131 11.58 -16.08 32.59
N GLY A 132 12.06 -17.27 32.21
CA GLY A 132 11.36 -18.14 31.26
C GLY A 132 11.69 -17.91 29.78
N VAL A 133 12.71 -17.09 29.47
CA VAL A 133 13.22 -16.99 28.10
C VAL A 133 13.81 -18.31 27.60
N PRO A 134 13.70 -18.62 26.29
CA PRO A 134 14.34 -19.78 25.69
C PRO A 134 15.87 -19.82 25.93
N PRO A 135 16.46 -21.01 26.07
CA PRO A 135 17.87 -21.18 26.43
C PRO A 135 18.85 -20.61 25.41
N GLU A 136 18.43 -20.41 24.16
CA GLU A 136 19.24 -19.82 23.10
C GLU A 136 19.22 -18.28 23.09
N TRP A 137 18.28 -17.63 23.78
CA TRP A 137 18.17 -16.17 23.78
C TRP A 137 19.38 -15.45 24.42
N PRO A 138 19.97 -15.93 25.52
CA PRO A 138 21.15 -15.30 26.11
C PRO A 138 22.30 -15.14 25.10
N ASP A 139 22.57 -16.16 24.29
CA ASP A 139 23.64 -16.11 23.28
C ASP A 139 23.33 -15.10 22.17
N VAL A 140 22.06 -15.02 21.74
CA VAL A 140 21.62 -14.07 20.71
C VAL A 140 21.67 -12.63 21.23
N PHE A 141 21.28 -12.40 22.49
CA PHE A 141 21.39 -11.10 23.14
C PHE A 141 22.86 -10.67 23.26
N ALA A 142 23.74 -11.54 23.74
CA ALA A 142 25.16 -11.26 23.85
C ALA A 142 25.79 -10.98 22.47
N ALA A 143 25.35 -11.66 21.41
CA ALA A 143 25.79 -11.38 20.05
C ALA A 143 25.33 -9.98 19.57
N ALA A 144 24.09 -9.59 19.84
CA ALA A 144 23.58 -8.24 19.51
C ALA A 144 24.31 -7.14 20.28
N ALA A 145 24.63 -7.36 21.55
CA ALA A 145 25.42 -6.44 22.37
C ALA A 145 26.84 -6.24 21.78
N ARG A 146 27.53 -7.33 21.42
CA ARG A 146 28.85 -7.25 20.76
C ARG A 146 28.78 -6.52 19.42
N ASP A 147 27.75 -6.80 18.63
CA ASP A 147 27.54 -6.17 17.34
C ASP A 147 27.34 -4.63 17.44
N VAL A 148 26.70 -4.17 18.52
CA VAL A 148 26.64 -2.73 18.85
C VAL A 148 28.00 -2.21 19.32
N ALA A 149 28.69 -2.93 20.20
CA ALA A 149 30.02 -2.55 20.72
C ALA A 149 31.06 -2.35 19.58
N ASP A 150 31.05 -3.27 18.61
CA ASP A 150 31.97 -3.27 17.47
C ASP A 150 31.58 -2.28 16.36
N SER A 151 30.44 -1.58 16.50
CA SER A 151 29.92 -0.73 15.44
C SER A 151 30.66 0.61 15.31
N ALA A 152 30.76 1.08 14.07
CA ALA A 152 31.28 2.42 13.78
C ALA A 152 30.36 3.51 14.37
N GLU A 153 29.04 3.26 14.40
CA GLU A 153 28.06 4.15 15.02
C GLU A 153 28.31 4.33 16.53
N PHE A 154 28.50 3.24 17.28
CA PHE A 154 28.84 3.33 18.70
C PHE A 154 30.20 4.01 18.92
N THR A 155 31.20 3.63 18.13
CA THR A 155 32.54 4.23 18.21
C THR A 155 32.51 5.74 18.02
N GLY A 156 31.67 6.24 17.11
CA GLY A 156 31.49 7.67 16.86
C GLY A 156 30.63 8.38 17.91
N ALA A 157 29.73 7.68 18.59
CA ALA A 157 28.79 8.27 19.54
C ALA A 157 29.29 8.28 21.00
N VAL A 158 30.17 7.34 21.37
CA VAL A 158 30.46 7.02 22.78
C VAL A 158 30.96 8.19 23.63
N GLU A 159 31.74 9.12 23.07
CA GLU A 159 32.18 10.31 23.81
C GLU A 159 31.01 11.22 24.20
N ALA A 160 30.05 11.40 23.29
CA ALA A 160 28.87 12.22 23.57
C ALA A 160 27.89 11.50 24.51
N LEU A 161 27.76 10.18 24.38
CA LEU A 161 26.93 9.37 25.27
C LEU A 161 27.48 9.37 26.70
N ALA A 162 28.80 9.21 26.87
CA ALA A 162 29.46 9.28 28.18
C ALA A 162 29.33 10.68 28.82
N ALA A 163 29.53 11.74 28.04
CA ALA A 163 29.40 13.11 28.54
C ALA A 163 27.95 13.49 28.92
N GLY A 164 26.96 12.92 28.23
CA GLY A 164 25.53 13.19 28.44
C GLY A 164 24.81 12.19 29.35
N ALA A 165 25.48 11.10 29.75
CA ALA A 165 24.91 9.94 30.45
C ALA A 165 23.60 9.41 29.81
N ASP A 166 23.52 9.43 28.47
CA ASP A 166 22.31 9.03 27.71
C ASP A 166 22.39 7.56 27.26
N TYR A 167 22.44 6.65 28.22
CA TYR A 167 22.65 5.22 27.95
C TYR A 167 21.40 4.49 27.47
N ASP A 168 20.22 5.13 27.53
CA ASP A 168 19.00 4.57 26.94
C ASP A 168 19.15 4.38 25.42
N VAL A 169 19.97 5.21 24.75
CA VAL A 169 20.33 5.05 23.33
C VAL A 169 21.05 3.72 23.07
N ILE A 170 21.94 3.31 23.98
CA ILE A 170 22.66 2.03 23.90
C ILE A 170 21.68 0.89 24.15
N GLY A 171 20.84 1.02 25.19
CA GLY A 171 19.80 0.04 25.50
C GLY A 171 18.88 -0.23 24.32
N ARG A 172 18.33 0.83 23.70
CA ARG A 172 17.47 0.70 22.53
C ARG A 172 18.17 0.06 21.33
N ALA A 173 19.43 0.41 21.08
CA ALA A 173 20.19 -0.18 19.97
C ALA A 173 20.46 -1.68 20.15
N VAL A 174 20.85 -2.09 21.36
CA VAL A 174 21.10 -3.51 21.69
C VAL A 174 19.80 -4.30 21.63
N VAL A 175 18.72 -3.79 22.23
CA VAL A 175 17.43 -4.49 22.28
C VAL A 175 16.81 -4.59 20.89
N ALA A 176 16.83 -3.53 20.07
CA ALA A 176 16.34 -3.61 18.69
C ALA A 176 17.18 -4.56 17.82
N GLY A 177 18.49 -4.63 18.03
CA GLY A 177 19.38 -5.57 17.34
C GLY A 177 19.08 -7.02 17.73
N PHE A 178 18.81 -7.24 19.02
CA PHE A 178 18.38 -8.53 19.55
C PHE A 178 17.03 -8.97 18.98
N GLU A 179 16.01 -8.10 18.98
CA GLU A 179 14.71 -8.33 18.35
C GLU A 179 14.84 -8.72 16.88
N GLN A 180 15.63 -7.96 16.12
CA GLN A 180 15.88 -8.22 14.70
C GLN A 180 16.55 -9.60 14.49
N ALA A 181 17.50 -9.96 15.34
CA ALA A 181 18.18 -11.25 15.28
C ALA A 181 17.24 -12.42 15.61
N LEU A 182 16.30 -12.25 16.56
CA LEU A 182 15.27 -13.24 16.85
C LEU A 182 14.28 -13.38 15.69
N ALA A 183 13.81 -12.27 15.11
CA ALA A 183 12.85 -12.27 14.00
C ALA A 183 13.39 -12.93 12.72
N ALA A 184 14.71 -12.92 12.51
CA ALA A 184 15.35 -13.57 11.37
C ALA A 184 15.40 -15.11 11.48
N ARG A 185 15.02 -15.70 12.63
CA ARG A 185 15.11 -17.15 12.86
C ARG A 185 13.85 -17.89 12.39
N PRO A 186 13.98 -19.11 11.81
CA PRO A 186 12.84 -19.95 11.50
C PRO A 186 12.08 -20.33 12.78
N GLY A 187 10.76 -20.12 12.79
CA GLY A 187 9.93 -20.39 13.98
C GLY A 187 10.06 -19.33 15.06
N ALA A 188 10.44 -18.09 14.69
CA ALA A 188 10.54 -16.96 15.61
C ALA A 188 9.33 -16.88 16.55
N PRO A 189 9.56 -16.85 17.87
CA PRO A 189 8.47 -16.78 18.85
C PRO A 189 7.67 -15.49 18.66
N SER A 190 6.34 -15.60 18.64
CA SER A 190 5.42 -14.47 18.54
C SER A 190 5.26 -13.67 19.84
N ALA A 191 5.97 -14.06 20.91
CA ALA A 191 5.80 -13.58 22.28
C ALA A 191 6.91 -12.59 22.70
N TRP A 192 7.14 -11.56 21.89
CA TRP A 192 7.94 -10.41 22.30
C TRP A 192 7.01 -9.35 22.88
N SER A 193 7.09 -9.07 24.18
CA SER A 193 6.20 -8.09 24.84
C SER A 193 6.87 -6.72 24.99
N PRO A 194 6.11 -5.61 24.94
CA PRO A 194 6.65 -4.28 25.20
C PRO A 194 7.31 -4.17 26.58
N GLU A 195 6.79 -4.87 27.59
CA GLU A 195 7.34 -4.86 28.95
C GLU A 195 8.73 -5.50 29.01
N TRP A 196 8.97 -6.57 28.25
CA TRP A 196 10.28 -7.20 28.16
C TRP A 196 11.31 -6.30 27.48
N ARG A 197 10.90 -5.62 26.42
CA ARG A 197 11.72 -4.63 25.73
C ARG A 197 12.14 -3.52 26.69
N ASP A 198 11.19 -2.91 27.40
CA ASP A 198 11.47 -1.79 28.29
C ASP A 198 12.33 -2.23 29.50
N THR A 199 12.09 -3.44 30.02
CA THR A 199 12.91 -4.06 31.07
C THR A 199 14.36 -4.28 30.60
N LEU A 200 14.57 -4.74 29.37
CA LEU A 200 15.91 -4.94 28.83
C LEU A 200 16.63 -3.63 28.54
N VAL A 201 15.93 -2.62 28.02
CA VAL A 201 16.52 -1.28 27.81
C VAL A 201 17.01 -0.72 29.14
N ALA A 202 16.20 -0.85 30.20
CA ALA A 202 16.60 -0.45 31.55
C ALA A 202 17.83 -1.25 32.05
N ALA A 203 17.85 -2.58 31.88
CA ALA A 203 18.98 -3.41 32.28
C ALA A 203 20.29 -3.03 31.58
N VAL A 204 20.23 -2.75 30.27
CA VAL A 204 21.41 -2.29 29.50
C VAL A 204 21.86 -0.91 29.96
N ARG A 205 20.94 0.03 30.17
CA ARG A 205 21.26 1.36 30.69
C ARG A 205 21.95 1.25 32.05
N ASP A 206 21.42 0.42 32.94
CA ASP A 206 21.94 0.27 34.29
C ASP A 206 23.34 -0.40 34.28
N ALA A 207 23.57 -1.36 33.39
CA ALA A 207 24.89 -1.93 33.13
C ALA A 207 25.90 -0.89 32.58
N CYS A 208 25.44 0.14 31.87
CA CYS A 208 26.28 1.24 31.40
C CYS A 208 26.57 2.32 32.47
N GLY A 209 26.09 2.15 33.71
CA GLY A 209 26.30 3.09 34.82
C GLY A 209 25.05 3.85 35.28
N GLY A 210 23.86 3.53 34.73
CA GLY A 210 22.58 4.08 35.18
C GLY A 210 22.37 5.57 34.83
N THR A 211 21.46 6.25 35.54
CA THR A 211 21.21 7.70 35.36
C THR A 211 22.00 8.52 36.38
N THR A 212 22.92 9.38 35.93
CA THR A 212 23.45 10.44 36.80
C THR A 212 22.43 11.58 36.88
N ALA A 213 22.11 12.03 38.10
CA ALA A 213 21.22 13.16 38.36
C ALA A 213 21.81 14.48 37.83
N GLY A 214 21.70 14.70 36.52
CA GLY A 214 22.34 15.82 35.83
C GLY A 214 21.95 15.89 34.35
N GLY A 215 20.71 16.28 34.08
CA GLY A 215 20.29 16.92 32.82
C GLY A 215 20.41 16.10 31.53
N THR A 216 19.29 15.49 31.10
CA THR A 216 19.07 14.91 29.76
C THR A 216 19.11 15.97 28.65
N TRP A 217 20.30 16.41 28.26
CA TRP A 217 20.47 17.39 27.18
C TRP A 217 20.27 16.76 25.78
N VAL A 218 20.69 15.51 25.59
CA VAL A 218 20.56 14.79 24.31
C VAL A 218 19.10 14.34 24.10
N GLY A 219 18.48 13.67 25.08
CA GLY A 219 17.07 13.26 25.01
C GLY A 219 16.04 14.38 24.80
N ARG A 220 16.34 15.65 25.12
CA ARG A 220 15.42 16.79 24.91
C ARG A 220 15.60 17.47 23.54
N THR A 221 16.78 17.34 22.92
CA THR A 221 17.12 17.91 21.60
C THR A 221 16.91 16.89 20.47
N PHE A 222 17.09 15.60 20.76
CA PHE A 222 16.77 14.50 19.84
C PHE A 222 15.27 14.29 19.63
N LYS A 223 14.47 14.57 20.67
CA LYS A 223 13.01 14.51 20.60
C LYS A 223 12.36 15.62 19.76
N SER A 224 13.10 16.59 19.22
CA SER A 224 12.51 17.89 18.86
C SER A 224 12.81 18.45 17.45
N GLY A 225 13.10 17.65 16.43
CA GLY A 225 12.97 18.24 15.07
C GLY A 225 13.16 17.35 13.86
N LEU A 226 14.25 16.58 13.77
CA LEU A 226 14.62 15.97 12.49
C LEU A 226 13.92 14.61 12.24
N MET A 227 13.77 13.78 13.28
CA MET A 227 12.97 12.53 13.23
C MET A 227 11.48 12.82 13.01
N TYR A 228 10.96 13.86 13.67
CA TYR A 228 9.54 14.25 13.61
C TYR A 228 9.18 15.15 12.43
N ALA A 229 10.13 15.73 11.70
CA ALA A 229 9.84 16.47 10.47
C ALA A 229 9.24 15.58 9.35
N SER A 230 9.42 14.26 9.44
CA SER A 230 8.78 13.28 8.56
C SER A 230 7.35 12.90 8.99
N TRP A 231 6.86 13.42 10.13
CA TRP A 231 5.60 13.03 10.76
C TRP A 231 4.34 13.39 9.98
N PRO A 232 4.18 14.60 9.40
CA PRO A 232 3.03 14.90 8.55
C PRO A 232 2.93 13.91 7.38
N LEU A 233 4.07 13.41 6.90
CA LEU A 233 4.17 12.47 5.79
C LEU A 233 3.62 11.07 6.15
N GLN A 234 3.76 10.62 7.39
CA GLN A 234 3.33 9.28 7.84
C GLN A 234 1.88 9.25 8.35
N ASN A 235 1.36 10.34 8.93
CA ASN A 235 -0.08 10.47 9.15
C ASN A 235 -0.84 10.69 7.83
N THR A 236 -0.20 11.29 6.81
CA THR A 236 -0.65 11.11 5.42
C THR A 236 -0.46 9.69 4.89
N LEU A 237 0.13 8.71 5.60
CA LEU A 237 0.12 7.32 5.13
C LEU A 237 -1.15 6.55 5.58
N ARG A 238 -1.63 6.73 6.82
CA ARG A 238 -2.97 6.22 7.22
C ARG A 238 -4.11 7.12 6.74
N GLY A 239 -4.03 8.43 6.93
CA GLY A 239 -5.04 9.40 6.49
C GLY A 239 -4.92 9.84 5.02
N GLY A 240 -3.73 9.80 4.43
CA GLY A 240 -3.50 10.30 3.06
C GLY A 240 -3.28 9.22 1.98
N THR A 241 -2.70 8.05 2.29
CA THR A 241 -2.68 6.89 1.35
C THR A 241 -3.85 5.95 1.59
N LEU A 242 -4.24 5.66 2.83
CA LEU A 242 -5.50 4.94 3.08
C LEU A 242 -6.70 5.89 2.94
N GLY A 243 -6.75 7.05 3.61
CA GLY A 243 -7.92 7.94 3.53
C GLY A 243 -8.33 8.40 2.12
N ASN A 244 -7.36 8.67 1.22
CA ASN A 244 -7.66 8.95 -0.20
C ASN A 244 -7.97 7.67 -1.03
N SER A 245 -7.59 6.50 -0.54
CA SER A 245 -7.90 5.20 -1.18
C SER A 245 -9.10 4.49 -0.56
N VAL A 246 -9.63 4.94 0.59
CA VAL A 246 -10.79 4.35 1.28
C VAL A 246 -12.04 4.42 0.41
N PRO A 247 -12.34 5.51 -0.32
CA PRO A 247 -13.42 5.49 -1.30
C PRO A 247 -13.18 4.44 -2.40
N ALA A 248 -11.94 4.30 -2.86
CA ALA A 248 -11.58 3.36 -3.92
C ALA A 248 -11.68 1.89 -3.49
N ILE A 249 -11.25 1.56 -2.27
CA ILE A 249 -11.38 0.23 -1.66
C ILE A 249 -12.85 -0.03 -1.32
N GLY A 250 -13.55 0.97 -0.76
CA GLY A 250 -14.98 0.91 -0.47
C GLY A 250 -15.80 0.61 -1.72
N ASP A 251 -15.57 1.31 -2.83
CA ASP A 251 -16.21 1.05 -4.12
C ASP A 251 -15.99 -0.41 -4.58
N ILE A 252 -14.76 -0.95 -4.45
CA ILE A 252 -14.46 -2.36 -4.80
C ILE A 252 -15.24 -3.32 -3.91
N LEU A 253 -15.17 -3.15 -2.59
CA LEU A 253 -15.82 -4.04 -1.62
C LEU A 253 -17.35 -3.98 -1.75
N HIS A 254 -17.90 -2.79 -1.92
CA HIS A 254 -19.34 -2.58 -2.12
C HIS A 254 -19.80 -3.21 -3.43
N TYR A 255 -19.03 -3.06 -4.52
CA TYR A 255 -19.33 -3.75 -5.76
C TYR A 255 -19.27 -5.28 -5.61
N GLN A 256 -18.28 -5.82 -4.91
CA GLN A 256 -18.18 -7.26 -4.69
C GLN A 256 -19.39 -7.80 -3.90
N ALA A 257 -19.88 -7.06 -2.90
CA ALA A 257 -21.03 -7.44 -2.10
C ALA A 257 -22.38 -7.19 -2.81
N HIS A 258 -22.50 -6.11 -3.58
CA HIS A 258 -23.79 -5.56 -4.06
C HIS A 258 -23.79 -5.16 -5.54
N GLY A 259 -22.85 -5.66 -6.34
CA GLY A 259 -22.59 -5.22 -7.72
C GLY A 259 -23.73 -5.47 -8.71
N ALA A 260 -24.72 -6.29 -8.39
CA ALA A 260 -25.87 -6.56 -9.24
C ALA A 260 -26.63 -5.29 -9.65
N THR A 261 -26.73 -4.31 -8.75
CA THR A 261 -27.39 -3.03 -9.04
C THR A 261 -26.62 -2.21 -10.06
N LEU A 262 -25.28 -2.15 -9.94
CA LEU A 262 -24.42 -1.48 -10.91
C LEU A 262 -24.52 -2.17 -12.28
N ARG A 263 -24.46 -3.51 -12.33
CA ARG A 263 -24.58 -4.26 -13.59
C ARG A 263 -25.92 -4.04 -14.29
N ALA A 264 -27.02 -4.02 -13.53
CA ALA A 264 -28.34 -3.70 -14.08
C ALA A 264 -28.40 -2.26 -14.64
N TYR A 265 -27.80 -1.30 -13.93
CA TYR A 265 -27.68 0.08 -14.40
C TYR A 265 -26.87 0.18 -15.70
N LEU A 266 -25.69 -0.47 -15.76
CA LEU A 266 -24.85 -0.51 -16.95
C LEU A 266 -25.59 -1.13 -18.14
N ALA A 267 -26.25 -2.27 -17.93
CA ALA A 267 -27.03 -2.93 -18.96
C ALA A 267 -28.15 -2.02 -19.51
N ALA A 268 -28.91 -1.38 -18.61
CA ALA A 268 -29.99 -0.47 -19.00
C ALA A 268 -29.47 0.77 -19.75
N ARG A 269 -28.28 1.29 -19.41
CA ARG A 269 -27.67 2.41 -20.13
C ARG A 269 -27.20 1.98 -21.52
N ILE A 270 -26.50 0.85 -21.62
CA ILE A 270 -25.99 0.32 -22.90
C ILE A 270 -27.14 -0.03 -23.85
N ALA A 271 -28.22 -0.64 -23.35
CA ALA A 271 -29.37 -1.05 -24.17
C ALA A 271 -30.11 0.12 -24.85
N ARG A 272 -29.98 1.35 -24.33
CA ARG A 272 -30.60 2.55 -24.92
C ARG A 272 -29.78 3.17 -26.06
N ILE A 273 -28.55 2.71 -26.27
CA ILE A 273 -27.68 3.26 -27.31
C ILE A 273 -28.04 2.61 -28.64
N GLU A 274 -28.40 3.43 -29.61
CA GLU A 274 -28.66 2.99 -30.97
C GLU A 274 -27.34 2.72 -31.72
N GLY A 275 -27.29 1.60 -32.43
CA GLY A 275 -26.14 1.22 -33.27
C GLY A 275 -25.05 0.41 -32.55
N PRO A 276 -23.88 0.24 -33.20
CA PRO A 276 -22.77 -0.54 -32.64
C PRO A 276 -22.16 0.11 -31.41
N VAL A 277 -21.92 -0.69 -30.35
CA VAL A 277 -21.32 -0.27 -29.09
C VAL A 277 -19.99 -0.98 -28.87
N VAL A 278 -18.96 -0.24 -28.49
CA VAL A 278 -17.69 -0.77 -27.96
C VAL A 278 -17.56 -0.31 -26.51
N LEU A 279 -17.34 -1.24 -25.59
CA LEU A 279 -17.09 -0.91 -24.18
C LEU A 279 -15.60 -0.68 -23.95
N LEU A 280 -15.23 0.50 -23.45
CA LEU A 280 -13.89 0.81 -22.96
C LEU A 280 -13.97 0.92 -21.42
N ALA A 281 -13.40 -0.04 -20.72
CA ALA A 281 -13.67 -0.23 -19.30
C ALA A 281 -12.36 -0.24 -18.49
N HIS A 282 -12.26 0.64 -17.49
CA HIS A 282 -11.05 0.85 -16.69
C HIS A 282 -11.20 0.28 -15.28
N SER A 283 -10.18 -0.43 -14.79
CA SER A 283 -10.14 -0.94 -13.41
C SER A 283 -11.44 -1.66 -13.00
N LEU A 284 -12.12 -1.22 -11.92
CA LEU A 284 -13.41 -1.77 -11.49
C LEU A 284 -14.48 -1.73 -12.58
N GLY A 285 -14.49 -0.68 -13.40
CA GLY A 285 -15.38 -0.60 -14.56
C GLY A 285 -15.19 -1.77 -15.53
N GLY A 286 -13.97 -2.31 -15.61
CA GLY A 286 -13.64 -3.51 -16.37
C GLY A 286 -14.31 -4.78 -15.83
N ILE A 287 -14.31 -4.95 -14.50
CA ILE A 287 -15.02 -6.04 -13.83
C ILE A 287 -16.53 -5.88 -14.07
N ALA A 288 -17.06 -4.69 -13.79
CA ALA A 288 -18.48 -4.38 -13.95
C ALA A 288 -18.99 -4.61 -15.37
N SER A 289 -18.23 -4.16 -16.38
CA SER A 289 -18.59 -4.33 -17.79
C SER A 289 -18.56 -5.80 -18.21
N PHE A 290 -17.54 -6.55 -17.80
CA PHE A 290 -17.47 -7.98 -18.11
C PHE A 290 -18.62 -8.76 -17.49
N GLU A 291 -18.86 -8.59 -16.18
CA GLU A 291 -19.92 -9.32 -15.49
C GLU A 291 -21.30 -8.95 -16.03
N THR A 292 -21.51 -7.68 -16.40
CA THR A 292 -22.75 -7.24 -17.08
C THR A 292 -22.97 -8.01 -18.38
N LEU A 293 -21.92 -8.16 -19.20
CA LEU A 293 -21.99 -8.91 -20.45
C LEU A 293 -22.14 -10.42 -20.23
N ALA A 294 -21.46 -10.97 -19.22
CA ALA A 294 -21.57 -12.38 -18.86
C ALA A 294 -22.98 -12.73 -18.36
N GLU A 295 -23.60 -11.89 -17.54
CA GLU A 295 -25.01 -12.03 -17.13
C GLU A 295 -25.97 -11.91 -18.32
N ALA A 296 -25.71 -10.99 -19.25
CA ALA A 296 -26.50 -10.84 -20.46
C ALA A 296 -26.43 -12.06 -21.41
N ALA A 297 -25.30 -12.78 -21.41
CA ALA A 297 -25.02 -13.91 -22.29
C ALA A 297 -25.40 -15.28 -21.71
N GLY A 298 -25.81 -15.37 -20.44
CA GLY A 298 -26.10 -16.64 -19.75
C GLY A 298 -27.20 -17.49 -20.42
N PRO A 299 -27.12 -18.84 -20.37
CA PRO A 299 -28.07 -19.73 -21.01
C PRO A 299 -29.44 -19.70 -20.32
N ASP A 300 -30.49 -19.53 -21.13
CA ASP A 300 -31.91 -19.94 -21.06
C ASP A 300 -32.57 -20.31 -19.70
N THR A 301 -32.16 -19.71 -18.59
CA THR A 301 -33.04 -19.54 -17.44
C THR A 301 -33.70 -18.17 -17.57
N PRO A 302 -35.04 -18.10 -17.74
CA PRO A 302 -35.78 -16.83 -17.89
C PRO A 302 -35.47 -15.81 -16.79
N GLU A 303 -35.06 -16.28 -15.61
CA GLU A 303 -34.73 -15.49 -14.44
C GLU A 303 -33.32 -14.87 -14.46
N ARG A 304 -32.40 -15.42 -15.29
CA ARG A 304 -30.98 -14.99 -15.34
C ARG A 304 -30.66 -14.11 -16.54
N ARG A 305 -31.38 -14.21 -17.66
CA ARG A 305 -31.28 -13.22 -18.75
C ARG A 305 -31.94 -11.92 -18.31
N ARG A 306 -31.18 -11.02 -17.69
CA ARG A 306 -31.73 -9.73 -17.27
C ARG A 306 -31.85 -8.74 -18.43
N HIS A 307 -30.88 -8.69 -19.35
CA HIS A 307 -30.86 -7.70 -20.44
C HIS A 307 -30.06 -8.18 -21.67
N PRO A 308 -30.67 -8.49 -22.83
CA PRO A 308 -29.90 -8.75 -24.05
C PRO A 308 -29.21 -7.45 -24.52
N LEU A 309 -27.91 -7.51 -24.83
CA LEU A 309 -27.11 -6.37 -25.28
C LEU A 309 -26.58 -6.56 -26.73
N PRO A 310 -27.45 -6.77 -27.73
CA PRO A 310 -27.04 -7.14 -29.09
C PRO A 310 -26.25 -6.04 -29.83
N GLY A 311 -26.33 -4.80 -29.34
CA GLY A 311 -25.56 -3.68 -29.89
C GLY A 311 -24.07 -3.75 -29.55
N VAL A 312 -23.67 -4.49 -28.52
CA VAL A 312 -22.27 -4.55 -28.08
C VAL A 312 -21.46 -5.44 -28.99
N ARG A 313 -20.38 -4.89 -29.56
CA ARG A 313 -19.51 -5.54 -30.54
C ARG A 313 -18.15 -5.93 -29.99
N ALA A 314 -17.66 -5.25 -28.95
CA ALA A 314 -16.38 -5.57 -28.33
C ALA A 314 -16.29 -5.02 -26.90
N LEU A 315 -15.45 -5.67 -26.09
CA LEU A 315 -15.01 -5.21 -24.77
C LEU A 315 -13.50 -4.94 -24.80
N ILE A 316 -13.10 -3.77 -24.34
CA ILE A 316 -11.71 -3.41 -24.08
C ILE A 316 -11.58 -3.12 -22.58
N THR A 317 -10.92 -4.02 -21.84
CA THR A 317 -10.57 -3.77 -20.44
C THR A 317 -9.18 -3.14 -20.36
N VAL A 318 -9.00 -2.17 -19.47
CA VAL A 318 -7.74 -1.43 -19.29
C VAL A 318 -7.39 -1.40 -17.81
N GLY A 319 -6.18 -1.84 -17.45
CA GLY A 319 -5.73 -1.80 -16.05
C GLY A 319 -6.68 -2.53 -15.09
N SER A 320 -7.30 -3.62 -15.53
CA SER A 320 -8.38 -4.30 -14.80
C SER A 320 -7.87 -5.44 -13.91
N GLN A 321 -8.55 -5.64 -12.78
CA GLN A 321 -8.34 -6.73 -11.82
C GLN A 321 -9.07 -8.02 -12.22
N ILE A 322 -9.81 -8.03 -13.33
CA ILE A 322 -10.65 -9.17 -13.75
C ILE A 322 -9.91 -10.51 -13.84
N GLY A 323 -8.67 -10.52 -14.34
CA GLY A 323 -7.86 -11.74 -14.41
C GLY A 323 -7.56 -12.32 -13.03
N TYR A 324 -7.18 -11.46 -12.08
CA TYR A 324 -6.92 -11.87 -10.70
C TYR A 324 -8.20 -12.38 -10.01
N LEU A 325 -9.29 -11.61 -10.09
CA LEU A 325 -10.55 -11.99 -9.45
C LEU A 325 -11.13 -13.28 -10.05
N GLY A 326 -11.00 -13.49 -11.36
CA GLY A 326 -11.37 -14.76 -11.99
C GLY A 326 -10.53 -15.93 -11.48
N ALA A 327 -9.21 -15.74 -11.34
CA ALA A 327 -8.31 -16.79 -10.84
C ALA A 327 -8.63 -17.23 -9.40
N VAL A 328 -9.05 -16.29 -8.54
CA VAL A 328 -9.42 -16.59 -7.14
C VAL A 328 -10.91 -16.89 -6.95
N GLY A 329 -11.70 -16.94 -8.03
CA GLY A 329 -13.14 -17.22 -7.97
C GLY A 329 -13.97 -16.14 -7.28
N ALA A 330 -13.51 -14.89 -7.31
CA ALA A 330 -14.14 -13.71 -6.72
C ALA A 330 -14.95 -12.88 -7.74
N LEU A 331 -15.31 -13.46 -8.89
CA LEU A 331 -16.28 -12.84 -9.80
C LEU A 331 -17.67 -13.38 -9.45
N ALA A 332 -18.66 -12.50 -9.32
CA ALA A 332 -20.05 -12.87 -9.05
C ALA A 332 -20.63 -13.77 -10.15
N THR A 333 -20.21 -13.57 -11.40
CA THR A 333 -20.62 -14.42 -12.53
C THR A 333 -19.76 -15.67 -12.69
N HIS A 334 -18.69 -15.80 -11.89
CA HIS A 334 -17.77 -16.93 -11.93
C HIS A 334 -17.29 -17.28 -10.51
N PRO A 335 -18.18 -17.88 -9.68
CA PRO A 335 -17.79 -18.39 -8.38
C PRO A 335 -16.77 -19.54 -8.54
N ALA A 336 -15.87 -19.67 -7.58
CA ALA A 336 -14.83 -20.70 -7.56
C ALA A 336 -15.41 -22.10 -7.88
N GLN A 337 -14.66 -22.90 -8.66
CA GLN A 337 -14.96 -24.30 -8.99
C GLN A 337 -16.11 -24.57 -9.99
N ALA A 338 -16.69 -23.55 -10.63
CA ALA A 338 -17.61 -23.78 -11.75
C ALA A 338 -16.88 -24.18 -13.06
N GLU A 339 -17.58 -24.95 -13.89
CA GLU A 339 -17.27 -25.28 -15.31
C GLU A 339 -16.75 -24.06 -16.12
N PRO A 340 -16.05 -24.27 -17.26
CA PRO A 340 -15.17 -23.26 -17.85
C PRO A 340 -15.81 -21.87 -17.97
N PRO A 341 -15.02 -20.80 -17.77
CA PRO A 341 -15.50 -19.45 -17.53
C PRO A 341 -16.55 -19.02 -18.53
N SER A 342 -17.53 -18.23 -18.07
CA SER A 342 -18.53 -17.56 -18.91
C SER A 342 -17.81 -16.88 -20.09
N ARG A 343 -17.93 -17.46 -21.28
CA ARG A 343 -17.26 -16.95 -22.47
C ARG A 343 -18.10 -15.81 -23.01
N LEU A 344 -17.48 -14.64 -23.17
CA LEU A 344 -18.09 -13.58 -23.97
C LEU A 344 -18.18 -14.06 -25.42
N SER A 345 -19.33 -13.89 -26.05
CA SER A 345 -19.54 -14.18 -27.48
C SER A 345 -19.00 -13.08 -28.39
N ILE A 346 -18.46 -12.00 -27.81
CA ILE A 346 -17.90 -10.85 -28.49
C ILE A 346 -16.37 -10.80 -28.30
N PRO A 347 -15.63 -10.19 -29.24
CA PRO A 347 -14.22 -9.89 -29.06
C PRO A 347 -13.94 -9.16 -27.74
N TRP A 348 -12.99 -9.70 -26.97
CA TRP A 348 -12.50 -9.08 -25.74
C TRP A 348 -10.98 -8.88 -25.80
N THR A 349 -10.55 -7.62 -25.66
CA THR A 349 -9.14 -7.23 -25.53
C THR A 349 -8.87 -6.75 -24.11
N ASN A 350 -7.82 -7.27 -23.47
CA ASN A 350 -7.37 -6.80 -22.15
C ASN A 350 -6.02 -6.09 -22.28
N VAL A 351 -6.02 -4.77 -22.09
CA VAL A 351 -4.84 -3.92 -22.11
C VAL A 351 -4.25 -3.82 -20.71
N TRP A 352 -3.05 -4.36 -20.51
CA TRP A 352 -2.43 -4.48 -19.19
C TRP A 352 -1.00 -3.95 -19.15
N ASN A 353 -0.50 -3.64 -17.94
CA ASN A 353 0.87 -3.16 -17.74
C ASN A 353 1.46 -3.80 -16.47
N ALA A 354 2.63 -4.44 -16.59
CA ALA A 354 3.31 -5.07 -15.46
C ALA A 354 3.72 -4.09 -14.33
N ARG A 355 3.82 -2.78 -14.61
CA ARG A 355 4.13 -1.74 -13.59
C ARG A 355 2.88 -1.11 -12.97
N ASP A 356 1.70 -1.61 -13.30
CA ASP A 356 0.45 -1.25 -12.64
C ASP A 356 0.03 -2.42 -11.75
N TRP A 357 0.12 -2.22 -10.43
CA TRP A 357 -0.17 -3.27 -9.44
C TRP A 357 -1.63 -3.72 -9.46
N LEU A 358 -2.52 -2.98 -10.11
CA LEU A 358 -3.93 -3.33 -10.26
C LEU A 358 -4.27 -3.92 -11.63
N SER A 359 -3.28 -4.12 -12.50
CA SER A 359 -3.46 -4.60 -13.86
C SER A 359 -2.98 -6.04 -14.02
N PHE A 360 -3.89 -6.94 -14.41
CA PHE A 360 -3.58 -8.36 -14.53
C PHE A 360 -3.85 -8.89 -15.95
N ARG A 361 -3.10 -9.92 -16.33
CA ARG A 361 -3.37 -10.72 -17.52
C ARG A 361 -4.68 -11.49 -17.35
N ALA A 362 -5.50 -11.56 -18.39
CA ALA A 362 -6.78 -12.26 -18.37
C ALA A 362 -6.71 -13.60 -19.14
N ALA A 363 -5.87 -13.72 -20.16
CA ALA A 363 -5.76 -14.93 -20.99
C ALA A 363 -5.44 -16.21 -20.20
N PRO A 364 -4.61 -16.20 -19.14
CA PRO A 364 -4.37 -17.40 -18.33
C PRO A 364 -5.62 -17.97 -17.65
N VAL A 365 -6.66 -17.14 -17.43
CA VAL A 365 -7.91 -17.55 -16.77
C VAL A 365 -9.01 -17.81 -17.79
N PHE A 366 -9.12 -16.95 -18.80
CA PHE A 366 -10.24 -16.97 -19.76
C PHE A 366 -9.91 -17.62 -21.11
N GLY A 367 -8.67 -18.11 -21.29
CA GLY A 367 -8.23 -18.80 -22.50
C GLY A 367 -8.36 -17.94 -23.75
N THR A 368 -8.88 -18.53 -24.83
CA THR A 368 -9.02 -17.87 -26.13
C THR A 368 -10.17 -16.85 -26.20
N ALA A 369 -10.96 -16.68 -25.14
CA ALA A 369 -12.02 -15.68 -25.08
C ALA A 369 -11.47 -14.24 -24.97
N VAL A 370 -10.19 -14.08 -24.62
CA VAL A 370 -9.55 -12.77 -24.43
C VAL A 370 -8.19 -12.71 -25.11
N ARG A 371 -7.87 -11.53 -25.65
CA ARG A 371 -6.53 -11.19 -26.13
C ARG A 371 -5.86 -10.20 -25.18
N ASP A 372 -4.79 -10.64 -24.52
CA ASP A 372 -3.96 -9.77 -23.70
C ASP A 372 -3.01 -8.91 -24.54
N VAL A 373 -2.95 -7.61 -24.23
CA VAL A 373 -2.10 -6.60 -24.87
C VAL A 373 -1.29 -5.90 -23.80
N GLU A 374 0.00 -6.22 -23.71
CA GLU A 374 0.91 -5.51 -22.79
C GLU A 374 1.23 -4.11 -23.33
N VAL A 375 1.09 -3.09 -22.49
CA VAL A 375 1.57 -1.74 -22.75
C VAL A 375 2.59 -1.32 -21.70
N ARG A 376 3.56 -0.49 -22.11
CA ARG A 376 4.58 0.04 -21.21
C ARG A 376 4.40 1.53 -21.03
N VAL A 377 3.56 1.91 -20.08
CA VAL A 377 3.47 3.30 -19.63
C VAL A 377 4.66 3.56 -18.71
N ARG A 378 5.60 4.42 -19.13
CA ARG A 378 6.90 4.68 -18.47
C ARG A 378 6.75 5.47 -17.15
N ARG A 379 5.90 4.97 -16.24
CA ARG A 379 5.61 5.53 -14.92
C ARG A 379 5.48 4.39 -13.89
N PRO A 380 5.87 4.60 -12.63
CA PRO A 380 5.59 3.65 -11.55
C PRO A 380 4.14 3.78 -11.04
N PHE A 381 3.66 2.77 -10.32
CA PHE A 381 2.41 2.82 -9.57
C PHE A 381 2.47 3.91 -8.46
N PRO A 382 1.37 4.62 -8.14
CA PRO A 382 0.01 4.54 -8.72
C PRO A 382 -0.17 5.28 -10.05
N ARG A 383 0.79 6.10 -10.48
CA ARG A 383 0.67 6.94 -11.69
C ARG A 383 0.52 6.14 -12.98
N SER A 384 1.05 4.91 -13.02
CA SER A 384 0.89 3.99 -14.15
C SER A 384 -0.59 3.65 -14.42
N HIS A 385 -1.43 3.57 -13.39
CA HIS A 385 -2.81 3.12 -13.48
C HIS A 385 -3.73 4.05 -14.29
N GLY A 386 -3.46 5.36 -14.31
CA GLY A 386 -4.16 6.35 -15.13
C GLY A 386 -3.43 6.73 -16.43
N ALA A 387 -2.21 6.22 -16.65
CA ALA A 387 -1.36 6.65 -17.77
C ALA A 387 -1.73 6.02 -19.12
N TYR A 388 -2.61 5.00 -19.13
CA TYR A 388 -3.06 4.31 -20.34
C TYR A 388 -3.66 5.25 -21.38
N TRP A 389 -4.35 6.31 -20.94
CA TRP A 389 -4.99 7.28 -21.82
C TRP A 389 -3.99 8.03 -22.70
N ARG A 390 -2.69 7.99 -22.40
CA ARG A 390 -1.63 8.58 -23.22
C ARG A 390 -0.89 7.58 -24.09
N CYS A 391 -1.23 6.30 -24.03
CA CYS A 391 -0.58 5.24 -24.77
C CYS A 391 -1.16 5.13 -26.19
N PRO A 392 -0.38 5.35 -27.27
CA PRO A 392 -0.87 5.21 -28.64
C PRO A 392 -1.43 3.82 -28.93
N ARG A 393 -0.81 2.78 -28.35
CA ARG A 393 -1.23 1.38 -28.51
C ARG A 393 -2.67 1.13 -28.04
N LEU A 394 -3.14 1.84 -27.01
CA LEU A 394 -4.55 1.73 -26.60
C LEU A 394 -5.49 2.16 -27.75
N TYR A 395 -5.15 3.24 -28.45
CA TYR A 395 -5.97 3.75 -29.55
C TYR A 395 -5.86 2.89 -30.82
N ASP A 396 -4.75 2.15 -31.01
CA ASP A 396 -4.68 1.10 -32.03
C ASP A 396 -5.72 0.00 -31.74
N GLU A 397 -5.85 -0.41 -30.48
CA GLU A 397 -6.81 -1.45 -30.09
C GLU A 397 -8.27 -0.96 -30.12
N ILE A 398 -8.52 0.31 -29.78
CA ILE A 398 -9.85 0.93 -29.95
C ILE A 398 -10.24 0.95 -31.43
N ALA A 399 -9.32 1.36 -32.33
CA ALA A 399 -9.58 1.38 -33.76
C ALA A 399 -9.93 -0.02 -34.30
N ARG A 400 -9.13 -1.04 -33.95
CA ARG A 400 -9.39 -2.44 -34.34
C ARG A 400 -10.76 -2.92 -33.89
N ALA A 401 -11.15 -2.62 -32.65
CA ALA A 401 -12.44 -3.01 -32.10
C ALA A 401 -13.62 -2.31 -32.80
N VAL A 402 -13.47 -1.03 -33.16
CA VAL A 402 -14.49 -0.26 -33.89
C VAL A 402 -14.65 -0.73 -35.34
N GLU A 403 -13.54 -1.06 -35.99
CA GLU A 403 -13.50 -1.51 -37.40
C GLU A 403 -13.92 -2.99 -37.55
N GLY A 404 -14.03 -3.74 -36.45
CA GLY A 404 -14.42 -5.15 -36.46
C GLY A 404 -13.30 -6.11 -36.86
N ALA A 405 -12.03 -5.68 -36.81
CA ALA A 405 -10.88 -6.54 -37.03
C ALA A 405 -10.71 -7.49 -35.84
N ARG A 406 -10.76 -8.80 -36.09
CA ARG A 406 -10.57 -9.86 -35.08
C ARG A 406 -9.12 -10.02 -34.67
#